data_AF-D5LN76-F1
#
_entry.id   AF-D5LN76-F1
#
_cell.length_a   1.000
_cell.length_b   1.000
_cell.length_c   1.000
_cell.angle_alpha   90.00
_cell.angle_beta   90.00
_cell.angle_gamma   90.00
#
_symmetry.space_group_name_H-M   'P 1'
#
loop_
_entity.id
_entity.type
_entity.pdbx_description
1 polymer ?
#
loop_
_entity_poly.entity_id
_entity_poly.type
_entity_poly.pdbx_seq_one_letter_code
_entity_poly.pdbx_strand_id
1 'polypeptide(L)'
;MRLKFIRRDRGSFSGGLLPFLPVCCRDRDERVLAVRTIRDYVKPRMRCYVINPSAHDISKWTISYRVECQQRSAQLIAHQEKKQLYANSCGACALLVAAKELGIEHMPVLTGLYSELTGGRLALTNECESDLYKITSNSTSYRDSCSNLADAGYSMPQGIVVACRLLGMGCDVTEEKNLFSKALSWLYPEVKAQCQAIGVQVREGIREDFDKYRLKAMAVSFIGMPVGLHWVLQRPDGSFMDPGVGKNSLSFDELVQNSRSDFRFAGYYDTGISIVLSA
;
A
#
# COMPACT_ATOMS: atom_id res chain seq x y z
N MET A 1 -5.25 -8.99 53.13
CA MET A 1 -6.20 -9.46 52.10
C MET A 1 -6.46 -8.34 51.10
N ARG A 2 -6.64 -8.73 49.83
CA ARG A 2 -6.83 -7.92 48.60
C ARG A 2 -7.92 -6.84 48.70
N LEU A 3 -7.75 -5.70 48.00
CA LEU A 3 -8.42 -5.43 46.71
C LEU A 3 -7.98 -4.09 46.04
N LYS A 4 -7.37 -4.26 44.85
CA LYS A 4 -7.59 -3.59 43.55
C LYS A 4 -7.69 -2.04 43.47
N PHE A 5 -6.63 -1.44 42.93
CA PHE A 5 -6.69 -0.15 42.23
C PHE A 5 -7.31 -0.34 40.83
N ILE A 6 -8.43 0.33 40.58
CA ILE A 6 -8.90 0.66 39.22
C ILE A 6 -8.47 2.11 38.99
N ARG A 7 -7.44 2.34 38.19
CA ARG A 7 -7.12 3.67 37.66
C ARG A 7 -7.50 3.72 36.20
N ARG A 8 -8.52 4.54 35.94
CA ARG A 8 -9.04 4.95 34.64
C ARG A 8 -8.30 6.24 34.30
N ASP A 9 -7.21 6.17 33.57
CA ASP A 9 -6.50 7.37 33.12
C ASP A 9 -7.25 8.02 31.96
N ARG A 10 -7.98 9.09 32.28
CA ARG A 10 -8.28 10.16 31.33
C ARG A 10 -7.11 11.14 31.38
N GLY A 11 -6.18 10.99 30.45
CA GLY A 11 -5.13 11.98 30.21
C GLY A 11 -5.73 13.27 29.63
N SER A 12 -5.81 14.29 30.48
CA SER A 12 -6.05 15.68 30.11
C SER A 12 -4.82 16.22 29.37
N PHE A 13 -5.01 16.72 28.15
CA PHE A 13 -3.95 17.37 27.36
C PHE A 13 -3.71 18.79 27.89
N SER A 14 -2.51 19.07 28.37
CA SER A 14 -1.95 20.41 28.53
C SER A 14 -0.57 20.42 27.88
N GLY A 15 -0.43 21.17 26.78
CA GLY A 15 0.82 21.34 26.05
C GLY A 15 0.62 21.14 24.55
N GLY A 16 0.75 22.23 23.79
CA GLY A 16 0.47 22.24 22.35
C GLY A 16 1.42 21.36 21.55
N LEU A 17 0.84 20.49 20.72
CA LEU A 17 1.17 20.24 19.32
C LEU A 17 -0.05 19.52 18.71
N LEU A 18 -0.38 19.90 17.48
CA LEU A 18 -1.68 19.69 16.82
C LEU A 18 -2.21 18.23 16.87
N PRO A 19 -3.52 18.01 17.08
CA PRO A 19 -4.12 16.68 17.08
C PRO A 19 -4.17 16.12 15.65
N PHE A 20 -3.66 14.90 15.47
CA PHE A 20 -3.97 14.07 14.31
C PHE A 20 -5.48 13.81 14.31
N LEU A 21 -6.22 14.51 13.46
CA LEU A 21 -7.62 14.23 13.21
C LEU A 21 -7.74 13.08 12.20
N PRO A 22 -8.65 12.11 12.40
CA PRO A 22 -8.99 11.14 11.38
C PRO A 22 -9.78 11.86 10.29
N VAL A 23 -9.10 12.24 9.20
CA VAL A 23 -9.77 12.87 8.05
C VAL A 23 -10.18 11.77 7.09
N CYS A 24 -11.42 11.30 7.22
CA CYS A 24 -12.07 10.38 6.28
C CYS A 24 -12.38 11.07 4.94
N CYS A 25 -12.08 10.39 3.84
CA CYS A 25 -12.33 10.86 2.47
C CYS A 25 -13.79 10.66 2.00
N ARG A 26 -14.69 10.16 2.85
CA ARG A 26 -16.04 9.72 2.44
C ARG A 26 -17.16 10.76 2.64
N ASP A 27 -16.95 11.78 3.48
CA ASP A 27 -18.03 12.68 3.92
C ASP A 27 -18.18 13.98 3.10
N ARG A 28 -17.60 14.08 1.88
CA ARG A 28 -17.66 15.33 1.09
C ARG A 28 -18.45 15.29 -0.21
N ASP A 29 -18.97 14.14 -0.61
CA ASP A 29 -19.72 14.02 -1.88
C ASP A 29 -21.06 14.75 -1.86
N GLU A 30 -21.61 15.10 -0.69
CA GLU A 30 -22.92 15.76 -0.59
C GLU A 30 -22.90 17.30 -0.62
N ARG A 31 -21.72 17.96 -0.66
CA ARG A 31 -21.66 19.44 -0.54
C ARG A 31 -21.06 20.22 -1.72
N VAL A 32 -20.63 19.56 -2.80
CA VAL A 32 -20.05 20.26 -3.97
C VAL A 32 -20.85 19.98 -5.26
N LEU A 33 -22.16 19.80 -5.12
CA LEU A 33 -23.12 19.77 -6.24
C LEU A 33 -23.43 21.16 -6.82
N ALA A 34 -22.67 22.20 -6.42
CA ALA A 34 -22.95 23.60 -6.71
C ALA A 34 -21.76 24.37 -7.32
N VAL A 35 -20.96 23.77 -8.21
CA VAL A 35 -20.19 24.56 -9.19
C VAL A 35 -20.12 23.78 -10.51
N ARG A 36 -21.13 24.02 -11.36
CA ARG A 36 -21.18 23.52 -12.73
C ARG A 36 -20.11 24.17 -13.61
N THR A 37 -19.65 23.37 -14.58
CA THR A 37 -19.21 23.73 -15.94
C THR A 37 -18.02 24.66 -16.12
N ILE A 38 -16.94 24.15 -16.74
CA ILE A 38 -16.44 24.57 -18.07
C ILE A 38 -15.41 23.54 -18.58
N ARG A 39 -15.50 23.27 -19.88
CA ARG A 39 -14.62 22.48 -20.73
C ARG A 39 -13.15 22.89 -20.59
N ASP A 40 -12.22 21.96 -20.78
CA ASP A 40 -11.31 22.01 -21.94
C ASP A 40 -10.39 20.79 -22.01
N TYR A 41 -10.37 20.19 -23.20
CA TYR A 41 -9.46 19.13 -23.63
C TYR A 41 -8.05 19.73 -23.78
N VAL A 42 -7.07 19.25 -23.00
CA VAL A 42 -5.65 19.59 -23.20
C VAL A 42 -4.86 18.31 -23.47
N LYS A 43 -4.41 18.17 -24.73
CA LYS A 43 -3.44 17.15 -25.16
C LYS A 43 -2.09 17.37 -24.46
N PRO A 44 -1.40 16.32 -23.98
CA PRO A 44 -0.06 16.48 -23.43
C PRO A 44 0.98 16.72 -24.53
N ARG A 45 1.77 17.79 -24.38
CA ARG A 45 2.98 18.08 -25.17
C ARG A 45 4.15 17.27 -24.58
N MET A 46 4.54 16.19 -25.25
CA MET A 46 5.86 15.58 -25.02
C MET A 46 6.94 16.45 -25.68
N ARG A 47 7.98 16.82 -24.92
CA ARG A 47 9.23 17.35 -25.48
C ARG A 47 10.12 16.16 -25.86
N CYS A 48 10.28 15.91 -27.15
CA CYS A 48 11.31 15.02 -27.67
C CYS A 48 12.61 15.82 -27.83
N TYR A 49 13.71 15.34 -27.25
CA TYR A 49 15.05 15.83 -27.59
C TYR A 49 15.44 15.23 -28.94
N VAL A 50 15.62 16.08 -29.95
CA VAL A 50 16.16 15.68 -31.25
C VAL A 50 17.68 15.63 -31.11
N ILE A 51 18.22 14.45 -30.81
CA ILE A 51 19.63 14.16 -31.03
C ILE A 51 19.76 13.88 -32.52
N ASN A 52 20.55 14.69 -33.22
CA ASN A 52 20.72 14.61 -34.67
C ASN A 52 21.80 13.56 -35.00
N PRO A 53 21.47 12.34 -35.46
CA PRO A 53 22.49 11.32 -35.70
C PRO A 53 22.87 11.32 -37.19
N SER A 54 24.16 11.16 -37.46
CA SER A 54 24.69 10.94 -38.80
C SER A 54 23.99 9.77 -39.50
N ALA A 55 23.79 9.89 -40.81
CA ALA A 55 22.98 9.07 -41.71
C ALA A 55 23.40 7.59 -41.88
N HIS A 56 23.57 6.85 -40.79
CA HIS A 56 23.68 5.40 -40.81
C HIS A 56 22.49 4.76 -40.08
N ASP A 57 21.59 4.23 -40.92
CA ASP A 57 20.66 3.14 -40.64
C ASP A 57 19.56 3.40 -39.59
N ILE A 58 18.67 4.33 -39.93
CA ILE A 58 17.44 4.67 -39.21
C ILE A 58 16.53 3.42 -39.01
N SER A 59 16.68 2.39 -39.85
CA SER A 59 15.85 1.18 -39.81
C SER A 59 16.13 0.32 -38.57
N LYS A 60 17.40 0.21 -38.14
CA LYS A 60 17.79 -0.59 -36.96
C LYS A 60 17.31 0.03 -35.65
N TRP A 61 17.41 1.35 -35.52
CA TRP A 61 16.95 2.04 -34.32
C TRP A 61 15.42 2.01 -34.21
N THR A 62 14.70 2.23 -35.31
CA THR A 62 13.23 2.20 -35.31
C THR A 62 12.69 0.84 -34.89
N ILE A 63 13.36 -0.25 -35.29
CA ILE A 63 13.01 -1.61 -34.85
C ILE A 63 13.37 -1.80 -33.38
N SER A 64 14.56 -1.40 -32.93
CA SER A 64 14.98 -1.54 -31.52
C SER A 64 14.05 -0.81 -30.55
N TYR A 65 13.71 0.45 -30.85
CA TYR A 65 12.80 1.24 -30.01
C TYR A 65 11.37 0.68 -30.02
N ARG A 66 10.90 0.17 -31.16
CA ARG A 66 9.56 -0.43 -31.25
C ARG A 66 9.51 -1.76 -30.49
N VAL A 67 10.58 -2.56 -30.53
CA VAL A 67 10.70 -3.83 -29.80
C VAL A 67 10.80 -3.59 -28.29
N GLU A 68 11.63 -2.65 -27.83
CA GLU A 68 11.69 -2.29 -26.41
C GLU A 68 10.36 -1.71 -25.90
N CYS A 69 9.72 -0.82 -26.67
CA CYS A 69 8.44 -0.24 -26.29
C CYS A 69 7.34 -1.30 -26.27
N GLN A 70 7.31 -2.23 -27.24
CA GLN A 70 6.39 -3.37 -27.28
C GLN A 70 6.68 -4.42 -26.21
N GLN A 71 7.93 -4.67 -25.83
CA GLN A 71 8.27 -5.58 -24.72
C GLN A 71 7.93 -4.96 -23.37
N ARG A 72 8.16 -3.66 -23.17
CA ARG A 72 7.75 -2.96 -21.94
C ARG A 72 6.22 -2.86 -21.83
N SER A 73 5.53 -2.69 -22.96
CA SER A 73 4.06 -2.72 -23.01
C SER A 73 3.46 -4.14 -23.02
N ALA A 74 4.21 -5.16 -23.41
CA ALA A 74 3.81 -6.57 -23.25
C ALA A 74 4.11 -7.10 -21.84
N GLN A 75 5.14 -6.60 -21.13
CA GLN A 75 5.34 -6.85 -19.70
C GLN A 75 4.26 -6.18 -18.84
N LEU A 76 3.70 -5.06 -19.31
CA LEU A 76 2.48 -4.46 -18.73
C LEU A 76 1.23 -5.33 -18.89
N ILE A 77 1.26 -6.35 -19.78
CA ILE A 77 0.26 -7.42 -19.85
C ILE A 77 0.78 -8.55 -18.93
N ALA A 78 0.66 -8.45 -17.61
CA ALA A 78 -0.54 -8.86 -16.86
C ALA A 78 -0.49 -8.37 -15.39
N HIS A 79 0.07 -7.18 -15.16
CA HIS A 79 0.07 -6.57 -13.83
C HIS A 79 -1.36 -6.29 -13.39
N GLN A 80 -1.72 -6.80 -12.22
CA GLN A 80 -3.06 -6.67 -11.72
C GLN A 80 -3.25 -5.29 -11.10
N GLU A 81 -4.49 -4.79 -11.15
CA GLU A 81 -4.88 -3.54 -10.51
C GLU A 81 -6.11 -3.80 -9.65
N LYS A 82 -6.15 -3.16 -8.48
CA LYS A 82 -7.28 -3.29 -7.57
C LYS A 82 -7.38 -2.04 -6.70
N LYS A 83 -8.58 -1.47 -6.64
CA LYS A 83 -8.93 -0.45 -5.65
C LYS A 83 -9.33 -1.13 -4.34
N GLN A 84 -8.81 -0.61 -3.24
CA GLN A 84 -9.17 -1.08 -1.90
C GLN A 84 -10.64 -0.82 -1.59
N LEU A 85 -11.26 -1.72 -0.85
CA LEU A 85 -12.65 -1.66 -0.43
C LEU A 85 -12.86 -0.75 0.79
N TYR A 86 -11.93 -0.80 1.75
CA TYR A 86 -11.99 -0.02 3.00
C TYR A 86 -10.84 0.98 3.10
N ALA A 87 -11.06 2.11 3.80
CA ALA A 87 -10.07 3.19 3.91
C ALA A 87 -8.70 2.73 4.47
N ASN A 88 -8.69 1.75 5.37
CA ASN A 88 -7.49 1.27 6.06
C ASN A 88 -6.99 -0.09 5.54
N SER A 89 -7.57 -0.59 4.44
CA SER A 89 -7.27 -1.90 3.85
C SER A 89 -6.21 -1.91 2.76
N CYS A 90 -5.52 -0.78 2.54
CA CYS A 90 -4.46 -0.65 1.52
C CYS A 90 -3.41 -1.76 1.59
N GLY A 91 -2.96 -2.13 2.80
CA GLY A 91 -1.99 -3.22 2.99
C GLY A 91 -2.53 -4.59 2.59
N ALA A 92 -3.79 -4.89 2.94
CA ALA A 92 -4.45 -6.14 2.53
C ALA A 92 -4.68 -6.20 1.01
N CYS A 93 -5.12 -5.10 0.40
CA CYS A 93 -5.32 -5.01 -1.04
C CYS A 93 -4.01 -5.14 -1.81
N ALA A 94 -2.94 -4.46 -1.37
CA ALA A 94 -1.61 -4.59 -1.96
C ALA A 94 -1.05 -6.01 -1.83
N LEU A 95 -1.22 -6.64 -0.66
CA LEU A 95 -0.83 -8.03 -0.44
C LEU A 95 -1.61 -9.00 -1.34
N LEU A 96 -2.92 -8.81 -1.49
CA LEU A 96 -3.76 -9.67 -2.33
C LEU A 96 -3.30 -9.66 -3.80
N VAL A 97 -2.98 -8.46 -4.32
CA VAL A 97 -2.43 -8.32 -5.67
C VAL A 97 -1.07 -8.99 -5.78
N ALA A 98 -0.16 -8.75 -4.83
CA ALA A 98 1.15 -9.38 -4.83
C ALA A 98 1.07 -10.91 -4.77
N ALA A 99 0.21 -11.46 -3.90
CA ALA A 99 -0.01 -12.90 -3.79
C ALA A 99 -0.56 -13.49 -5.10
N LYS A 100 -1.49 -12.78 -5.76
CA LYS A 100 -2.02 -13.20 -7.05
C LYS A 100 -0.95 -13.23 -8.14
N GLU A 101 -0.11 -12.20 -8.20
CA GLU A 101 0.98 -12.10 -9.18
C GLU A 101 2.11 -13.10 -8.89
N LEU A 102 2.33 -13.46 -7.64
CA LEU A 102 3.25 -14.53 -7.22
C LEU A 102 2.69 -15.95 -7.44
N GLY A 103 1.47 -16.08 -7.96
CA GLY A 103 0.86 -17.38 -8.27
C GLY A 103 0.29 -18.12 -7.07
N ILE A 104 0.04 -17.45 -5.94
CA ILE A 104 -0.65 -18.06 -4.80
C ILE A 104 -2.10 -18.34 -5.20
N GLU A 105 -2.52 -19.60 -5.09
CA GLU A 105 -3.83 -20.05 -5.55
C GLU A 105 -4.88 -20.13 -4.45
N HIS A 106 -4.45 -20.17 -3.18
CA HIS A 106 -5.31 -20.42 -2.04
C HIS A 106 -5.30 -19.30 -1.00
N MET A 107 -6.49 -18.96 -0.51
CA MET A 107 -6.70 -18.09 0.63
C MET A 107 -6.54 -18.88 1.94
N PRO A 108 -6.13 -18.22 3.03
CA PRO A 108 -6.15 -18.86 4.34
C PRO A 108 -7.57 -19.22 4.76
N VAL A 109 -7.76 -20.47 5.18
CA VAL A 109 -9.04 -20.98 5.68
C VAL A 109 -9.01 -20.94 7.20
N LEU A 110 -9.55 -19.86 7.77
CA LEU A 110 -9.71 -19.68 9.23
C LEU A 110 -11.18 -19.53 9.57
N THR A 111 -11.58 -20.00 10.75
CA THR A 111 -12.96 -19.90 11.22
C THR A 111 -13.45 -18.46 11.22
N GLY A 112 -14.59 -18.20 10.56
CA GLY A 112 -15.21 -16.87 10.47
C GLY A 112 -14.70 -16.00 9.31
N LEU A 113 -13.90 -16.57 8.40
CA LEU A 113 -13.53 -15.97 7.12
C LEU A 113 -14.47 -16.43 6.00
N TYR A 114 -14.65 -15.62 4.96
CA TYR A 114 -15.43 -16.01 3.77
C TYR A 114 -14.80 -17.19 3.04
N SER A 115 -13.48 -17.28 3.06
CA SER A 115 -12.68 -18.35 2.44
C SER A 115 -13.00 -19.73 2.99
N GLU A 116 -13.48 -19.83 4.23
CA GLU A 116 -13.99 -21.07 4.82
C GLU A 116 -15.24 -21.59 4.09
N LEU A 117 -16.10 -20.68 3.62
CA LEU A 117 -17.37 -21.01 2.97
C LEU A 117 -17.21 -21.27 1.47
N THR A 118 -16.20 -20.68 0.83
CA THR A 118 -16.03 -20.70 -0.63
C THR A 118 -14.98 -21.70 -1.12
N GLY A 119 -14.35 -22.46 -0.22
CA GLY A 119 -13.27 -23.39 -0.56
C GLY A 119 -11.92 -22.72 -0.78
N GLY A 120 -11.77 -21.46 -0.37
CA GLY A 120 -10.47 -20.81 -0.21
C GLY A 120 -9.66 -20.61 -1.50
N ARG A 121 -10.28 -20.29 -2.63
CA ARG A 121 -9.54 -19.90 -3.85
C ARG A 121 -9.18 -18.42 -3.83
N LEU A 122 -7.90 -18.10 -4.07
CA LEU A 122 -7.41 -16.72 -4.14
C LEU A 122 -7.80 -16.06 -5.47
N ALA A 123 -8.54 -14.96 -5.34
CA ALA A 123 -8.96 -14.10 -6.43
C ALA A 123 -8.98 -12.64 -5.99
N LEU A 124 -8.95 -11.71 -6.94
CA LEU A 124 -8.95 -10.26 -6.67
C LEU A 124 -10.36 -9.73 -6.32
N THR A 125 -11.06 -10.45 -5.44
CA THR A 125 -12.42 -10.09 -5.03
C THR A 125 -12.42 -9.31 -3.72
N ASN A 126 -13.57 -8.71 -3.42
CA ASN A 126 -13.80 -7.95 -2.20
C ASN A 126 -13.81 -8.85 -0.96
N GLU A 127 -14.23 -10.11 -1.11
CA GLU A 127 -14.26 -11.11 -0.05
C GLU A 127 -12.84 -11.51 0.34
N CYS A 128 -11.97 -11.78 -0.65
CA CYS A 128 -10.57 -12.10 -0.39
C CYS A 128 -9.84 -10.93 0.28
N GLU A 129 -10.11 -9.70 -0.16
CA GLU A 129 -9.57 -8.51 0.50
C GLU A 129 -10.09 -8.38 1.94
N SER A 130 -11.38 -8.62 2.18
CA SER A 130 -11.97 -8.55 3.52
C SER A 130 -11.36 -9.58 4.47
N ASP A 131 -11.12 -10.80 3.99
CA ASP A 131 -10.48 -11.85 4.79
C ASP A 131 -9.04 -11.51 5.13
N LEU A 132 -8.24 -11.04 4.15
CA LEU A 132 -6.90 -10.56 4.44
C LEU A 132 -6.91 -9.34 5.36
N TYR A 133 -7.86 -8.42 5.17
CA TYR A 133 -7.94 -7.22 5.98
C TYR A 133 -8.31 -7.51 7.44
N LYS A 134 -9.16 -8.51 7.70
CA LYS A 134 -9.38 -9.01 9.07
C LYS A 134 -8.05 -9.44 9.70
N ILE A 135 -7.20 -10.16 8.96
CA ILE A 135 -5.90 -10.62 9.44
C ILE A 135 -4.92 -9.46 9.62
N THR A 136 -4.75 -8.61 8.60
CA THR A 136 -3.73 -7.54 8.62
C THR A 136 -4.04 -6.42 9.60
N SER A 137 -5.32 -6.20 9.92
CA SER A 137 -5.77 -5.27 10.97
C SER A 137 -5.81 -5.89 12.37
N ASN A 138 -5.43 -7.16 12.51
CA ASN A 138 -5.53 -7.94 13.75
C ASN A 138 -6.96 -8.08 14.31
N SER A 139 -7.98 -7.99 13.44
CA SER A 139 -9.40 -8.11 13.78
C SER A 139 -9.91 -9.56 13.80
N THR A 140 -9.04 -10.54 14.09
CA THR A 140 -9.35 -11.98 14.04
C THR A 140 -9.68 -12.61 15.39
N SER A 141 -9.30 -11.99 16.51
CA SER A 141 -9.55 -12.52 17.86
C SER A 141 -10.94 -12.10 18.37
N TYR A 142 -11.62 -12.88 19.21
CA TYR A 142 -12.90 -12.45 19.83
C TYR A 142 -12.78 -11.15 20.66
N ARG A 143 -11.56 -10.83 21.13
CA ARG A 143 -11.29 -9.61 21.92
C ARG A 143 -11.07 -8.38 21.05
N ASP A 144 -10.53 -8.58 19.86
CA ASP A 144 -10.13 -7.53 18.92
C ASP A 144 -10.98 -7.54 17.63
N SER A 145 -11.97 -8.43 17.54
CA SER A 145 -12.86 -8.57 16.40
C SER A 145 -13.73 -7.33 16.32
N CYS A 146 -13.51 -6.52 15.28
CA CYS A 146 -14.45 -5.47 14.95
C CYS A 146 -15.70 -6.08 14.33
N SER A 147 -16.88 -5.67 14.78
CA SER A 147 -18.15 -6.07 14.17
C SER A 147 -18.32 -5.48 12.76
N ASN A 148 -17.61 -4.39 12.47
CA ASN A 148 -17.62 -3.71 11.18
C ASN A 148 -16.18 -3.43 10.69
N LEU A 149 -15.76 -4.08 9.61
CA LEU A 149 -14.44 -3.90 9.03
C LEU A 149 -14.14 -2.47 8.57
N ALA A 150 -15.16 -1.66 8.27
CA ALA A 150 -14.95 -0.25 7.94
C ALA A 150 -14.30 0.54 9.10
N ASP A 151 -14.49 0.09 10.33
CA ASP A 151 -13.96 0.71 11.55
C ASP A 151 -12.67 0.03 12.04
N ALA A 152 -12.19 -1.00 11.34
CA ALA A 152 -10.95 -1.69 11.69
C ALA A 152 -9.71 -0.80 11.52
N GLY A 153 -8.67 -1.13 12.29
CA GLY A 153 -7.40 -0.40 12.28
C GLY A 153 -6.60 -0.60 11.00
N TYR A 154 -5.46 0.10 10.92
CA TYR A 154 -4.53 -0.03 9.79
C TYR A 154 -4.02 -1.47 9.62
N SER A 155 -3.72 -1.82 8.37
CA SER A 155 -2.91 -3.01 8.07
C SER A 155 -1.48 -2.80 8.59
N MET A 156 -1.22 -3.20 9.83
CA MET A 156 0.09 -2.98 10.47
C MET A 156 1.12 -4.01 9.98
N PRO A 157 2.44 -3.71 10.01
CA PRO A 157 3.47 -4.61 9.48
C PRO A 157 3.40 -6.04 10.02
N GLN A 158 3.22 -6.21 11.33
CA GLN A 158 3.08 -7.51 11.98
C GLN A 158 1.85 -8.30 11.50
N GLY A 159 0.74 -7.61 11.22
CA GLY A 159 -0.47 -8.24 10.69
C GLY A 159 -0.28 -8.68 9.24
N ILE A 160 0.41 -7.88 8.43
CA ILE A 160 0.78 -8.24 7.05
C ILE A 160 1.72 -9.45 7.06
N VAL A 161 2.71 -9.50 7.94
CA VAL A 161 3.60 -10.66 8.10
C VAL A 161 2.83 -11.93 8.45
N VAL A 162 1.86 -11.85 9.37
CA VAL A 162 1.00 -12.99 9.72
C VAL A 162 0.20 -13.44 8.48
N ALA A 163 -0.38 -12.50 7.73
CA ALA A 163 -1.11 -12.81 6.50
C ALA A 163 -0.22 -13.48 5.44
N CYS A 164 1.01 -13.00 5.22
CA CYS A 164 1.97 -13.63 4.30
C CYS A 164 2.22 -15.09 4.68
N ARG A 165 2.49 -15.38 5.95
CA ARG A 165 2.73 -16.74 6.42
C ARG A 165 1.53 -17.65 6.24
N LEU A 166 0.33 -17.14 6.49
CA LEU A 166 -0.93 -17.87 6.29
C LEU A 166 -1.20 -18.15 4.81
N LEU A 167 -0.72 -17.29 3.92
CA LEU A 167 -0.74 -17.50 2.46
C LEU A 167 0.40 -18.44 1.98
N GLY A 168 1.29 -18.89 2.87
CA GLY A 168 2.45 -19.70 2.50
C GLY A 168 3.59 -18.91 1.85
N MET A 169 3.58 -17.58 1.96
CA MET A 169 4.59 -16.69 1.36
C MET A 169 5.72 -16.38 2.34
N GLY A 170 6.93 -16.22 1.80
CA GLY A 170 8.05 -15.63 2.52
C GLY A 170 7.89 -14.12 2.66
N CYS A 171 8.26 -13.57 3.82
CA CYS A 171 8.26 -12.13 4.04
C CYS A 171 9.34 -11.68 5.01
N ASP A 172 9.97 -10.55 4.67
CA ASP A 172 10.89 -9.82 5.55
C ASP A 172 10.41 -8.37 5.72
N VAL A 173 10.70 -7.78 6.88
CA VAL A 173 10.46 -6.35 7.11
C VAL A 173 11.79 -5.61 7.01
N THR A 174 11.85 -4.62 6.13
CA THR A 174 13.02 -3.77 5.94
C THR A 174 12.76 -2.34 6.40
N GLU A 175 13.74 -1.73 7.06
CA GLU A 175 13.72 -0.35 7.54
C GLU A 175 15.02 0.36 7.11
N GLU A 176 14.91 1.36 6.25
CA GLU A 176 16.01 2.28 5.92
C GLU A 176 16.17 3.32 7.02
N LYS A 177 17.40 3.73 7.32
CA LYS A 177 17.68 4.74 8.37
C LYS A 177 17.44 6.15 7.84
N ASN A 178 16.23 6.66 7.96
CA ASN A 178 15.87 8.03 7.57
C ASN A 178 15.01 8.72 8.66
N LEU A 179 14.60 9.97 8.43
CA LEU A 179 13.82 10.74 9.41
C LEU A 179 12.41 10.18 9.60
N PHE A 180 11.77 9.68 8.54
CA PHE A 180 10.42 9.11 8.62
C PHE A 180 10.42 7.79 9.37
N SER A 181 11.34 6.87 9.07
CA SER A 181 11.43 5.59 9.78
C SER A 181 11.72 5.80 11.27
N LYS A 182 12.62 6.72 11.62
CA LYS A 182 12.86 7.09 13.03
C LYS A 182 11.61 7.63 13.71
N ALA A 183 10.86 8.53 13.05
CA ALA A 183 9.63 9.09 13.61
C ALA A 183 8.54 8.02 13.79
N LEU A 184 8.37 7.12 12.82
CA LEU A 184 7.41 6.03 12.89
C LEU A 184 7.80 4.99 13.95
N SER A 185 9.07 4.62 14.05
CA SER A 185 9.59 3.74 15.09
C SER A 185 9.43 4.35 16.50
N TRP A 186 9.42 5.68 16.61
CA TRP A 186 9.11 6.37 17.88
C TRP A 186 7.62 6.42 18.18
N LEU A 187 6.77 6.61 17.16
CA LEU A 187 5.32 6.68 17.31
C LEU A 187 4.68 5.29 17.57
N TYR A 188 5.29 4.24 17.00
CA TYR A 188 4.82 2.85 17.07
C TYR A 188 5.92 1.90 17.57
N PRO A 189 6.48 2.11 18.78
CA PRO A 189 7.60 1.31 19.29
C PRO A 189 7.23 -0.18 19.46
N GLU A 190 5.96 -0.48 19.69
CA GLU A 190 5.44 -1.84 19.87
C GLU A 190 5.46 -2.65 18.58
N VAL A 191 5.38 -2.03 17.40
CA VAL A 191 5.32 -2.73 16.11
C VAL A 191 6.59 -3.54 15.87
N LYS A 192 7.76 -2.94 16.14
CA LYS A 192 9.05 -3.62 15.99
C LYS A 192 9.18 -4.80 16.96
N ALA A 193 8.76 -4.61 18.21
CA ALA A 193 8.75 -5.67 19.21
C ALA A 193 7.79 -6.82 18.83
N GLN A 194 6.62 -6.50 18.28
CA GLN A 194 5.66 -7.49 17.82
C GLN A 194 6.16 -8.28 16.61
N CYS A 195 6.78 -7.61 15.63
CA CYS A 195 7.46 -8.29 14.50
C CYS A 195 8.53 -9.28 15.00
N GLN A 196 9.35 -8.86 15.98
CA GLN A 196 10.36 -9.73 16.59
C GLN A 196 9.74 -10.89 17.37
N ALA A 197 8.66 -10.66 18.12
CA ALA A 197 7.95 -11.68 18.88
C ALA A 197 7.35 -12.77 17.99
N ILE A 198 6.93 -12.42 16.77
CA ILE A 198 6.50 -13.39 15.77
C ILE A 198 7.68 -13.96 14.97
N GLY A 199 8.94 -13.65 15.32
CA GLY A 199 10.12 -14.23 14.69
C GLY A 199 10.51 -13.61 13.34
N VAL A 200 10.08 -12.37 13.05
CA VAL A 200 10.58 -11.60 11.91
C VAL A 200 11.50 -10.49 12.41
N GLN A 201 12.73 -10.48 11.89
CA GLN A 201 13.66 -9.39 12.18
C GLN A 201 13.39 -8.21 11.26
N VAL A 202 13.31 -7.02 11.84
CA VAL A 202 13.35 -5.77 11.07
C VAL A 202 14.82 -5.49 10.75
N ARG A 203 15.18 -5.64 9.48
CA ARG A 203 16.56 -5.49 8.99
C ARG A 203 16.71 -4.27 8.07
N GLU A 204 17.95 -3.90 7.77
CA GLU A 204 18.22 -2.91 6.72
C GLU A 204 17.95 -3.55 5.34
N GLY A 205 17.45 -2.75 4.39
CA GLY A 205 17.22 -3.20 3.02
C GLY A 205 18.54 -3.48 2.30
N ILE A 206 18.56 -4.53 1.49
CA ILE A 206 19.69 -4.90 0.63
C ILE A 206 19.32 -4.74 -0.84
N ARG A 207 20.31 -4.77 -1.73
CA ARG A 207 20.10 -4.55 -3.17
C ARG A 207 19.16 -5.59 -3.79
N GLU A 208 19.26 -6.82 -3.32
CA GLU A 208 18.47 -7.98 -3.76
C GLU A 208 16.98 -7.83 -3.42
N ASP A 209 16.63 -6.97 -2.45
CA ASP A 209 15.23 -6.67 -2.13
C ASP A 209 14.56 -5.84 -3.23
N PHE A 210 15.33 -5.15 -4.09
CA PHE A 210 14.80 -4.33 -5.17
C PHE A 210 14.30 -5.15 -6.36
N ASP A 211 14.79 -6.39 -6.49
CA ASP A 211 14.37 -7.35 -7.52
C ASP A 211 13.13 -8.17 -7.09
N LYS A 212 12.50 -7.80 -5.96
CA LYS A 212 11.34 -8.48 -5.37
C LYS A 212 10.13 -7.56 -5.28
N TYR A 213 8.97 -8.17 -5.07
CA TYR A 213 7.77 -7.45 -4.69
C TYR A 213 7.93 -6.83 -3.31
N ARG A 214 7.53 -5.57 -3.15
CA ARG A 214 7.63 -4.83 -1.89
C ARG A 214 6.34 -4.08 -1.61
N LEU A 215 5.76 -4.29 -0.43
CA LEU A 215 4.75 -3.37 0.09
C LEU A 215 5.49 -2.21 0.74
N LYS A 216 5.35 -1.00 0.21
CA LYS A 216 6.02 0.19 0.71
C LYS A 216 5.07 1.04 1.54
N ALA A 217 5.51 1.39 2.74
CA ALA A 217 4.78 2.33 3.57
C ALA A 217 5.07 3.75 3.09
N MET A 218 4.03 4.45 2.69
CA MET A 218 4.05 5.81 2.21
C MET A 218 3.46 6.74 3.27
N ALA A 219 4.14 7.84 3.56
CA ALA A 219 3.53 8.94 4.29
C ALA A 219 2.64 9.73 3.32
N VAL A 220 1.35 9.79 3.62
CA VAL A 220 0.38 10.62 2.89
C VAL A 220 0.49 12.03 3.42
N SER A 221 0.72 12.98 2.53
CA SER A 221 0.78 14.39 2.85
C SER A 221 -0.42 15.14 2.30
N PHE A 222 -0.90 16.12 3.04
CA PHE A 222 -1.90 17.10 2.60
C PHE A 222 -1.30 18.50 2.75
N ILE A 223 -1.14 19.24 1.65
CA ILE A 223 -0.47 20.56 1.64
C ILE A 223 0.94 20.45 2.28
N GLY A 224 1.67 19.37 1.95
CA GLY A 224 3.04 19.13 2.44
C GLY A 224 3.14 18.66 3.89
N MET A 225 2.04 18.56 4.65
CA MET A 225 2.04 18.03 6.01
C MET A 225 1.64 16.55 6.03
N PRO A 226 2.38 15.65 6.69
CA PRO A 226 2.01 14.23 6.79
C PRO A 226 0.75 14.07 7.65
N VAL A 227 -0.29 13.45 7.09
CA VAL A 227 -1.62 13.26 7.70
C VAL A 227 -2.01 11.79 7.87
N GLY A 228 -1.25 10.85 7.30
CA GLY A 228 -1.54 9.43 7.41
C GLY A 228 -0.49 8.54 6.76
N LEU A 229 -0.73 7.23 6.84
CA LEU A 229 0.09 6.20 6.21
C LEU A 229 -0.72 5.44 5.16
N HIS A 230 -0.04 4.98 4.12
CA HIS A 230 -0.64 4.24 3.01
C HIS A 230 0.32 3.18 2.48
N TRP A 231 -0.18 1.98 2.18
CA TRP A 231 0.63 0.94 1.55
C TRP A 231 0.45 0.95 0.04
N VAL A 232 1.56 0.88 -0.69
CA VAL A 232 1.57 0.66 -2.14
C VAL A 232 2.38 -0.58 -2.47
N LEU A 233 2.03 -1.28 -3.54
CA LEU A 233 2.86 -2.38 -4.04
C LEU A 233 3.89 -1.82 -5.01
N GLN A 234 5.17 -2.09 -4.79
CA GLN A 234 6.24 -1.92 -5.76
C GLN A 234 6.64 -3.28 -6.33
N ARG A 235 6.81 -3.35 -7.64
CA ARG A 235 7.18 -4.56 -8.38
C ARG A 235 8.67 -4.59 -8.72
N PRO A 236 9.23 -5.76 -9.10
CA PRO A 236 10.64 -5.88 -9.50
C PRO A 236 11.03 -4.98 -10.69
N ASP A 237 10.11 -4.67 -11.60
CA ASP A 237 10.33 -3.79 -12.74
C ASP A 237 10.34 -2.29 -12.38
N GLY A 238 10.16 -1.97 -11.09
CA GLY A 238 10.09 -0.61 -10.57
C GLY A 238 8.71 0.06 -10.67
N SER A 239 7.73 -0.61 -11.27
CA SER A 239 6.34 -0.12 -11.33
C SER A 239 5.65 -0.25 -9.96
N PHE A 240 4.52 0.44 -9.83
CA PHE A 240 3.70 0.48 -8.63
C PHE A 240 2.25 0.09 -8.92
N MET A 241 1.56 -0.42 -7.91
CA MET A 241 0.10 -0.47 -7.83
C MET A 241 -0.34 0.27 -6.58
N ASP A 242 -1.25 1.22 -6.75
CA ASP A 242 -1.81 2.02 -5.68
C ASP A 242 -3.23 1.54 -5.32
N PRO A 243 -3.43 0.92 -4.15
CA PRO A 243 -4.76 0.51 -3.70
C PRO A 243 -5.74 1.68 -3.49
N GLY A 244 -5.24 2.87 -3.14
CA GLY A 244 -6.09 4.03 -2.82
C GLY A 244 -6.80 4.58 -4.05
N VAL A 245 -6.07 4.65 -5.17
CA VAL A 245 -6.60 5.09 -6.47
C VAL A 245 -7.11 3.91 -7.30
N GLY A 246 -6.52 2.72 -7.11
CA GLY A 246 -6.80 1.50 -7.87
C GLY A 246 -6.14 1.49 -9.24
N LYS A 247 -4.93 2.04 -9.37
CA LYS A 247 -4.22 2.18 -10.64
C LYS A 247 -2.78 1.69 -10.54
N ASN A 248 -2.26 1.18 -11.66
CA ASN A 248 -0.84 0.97 -11.86
C ASN A 248 -0.12 2.28 -12.25
N SER A 249 1.17 2.36 -11.92
CA SER A 249 2.06 3.47 -12.28
C SER A 249 3.42 2.92 -12.69
N LEU A 250 4.02 3.44 -13.76
CA LEU A 250 5.33 3.01 -14.27
C LEU A 250 6.49 3.53 -13.42
N SER A 251 6.23 4.54 -12.60
CA SER A 251 7.24 5.22 -11.80
C SER A 251 6.63 5.85 -10.55
N PHE A 252 7.51 6.25 -9.62
CA PHE A 252 7.12 6.97 -8.42
C PHE A 252 6.47 8.32 -8.71
N ASP A 253 6.97 9.05 -9.71
CA ASP A 253 6.40 10.34 -10.10
C ASP A 253 4.97 10.18 -10.63
N GLU A 254 4.73 9.13 -11.42
CA GLU A 254 3.39 8.80 -11.91
C GLU A 254 2.45 8.37 -10.78
N LEU A 255 2.94 7.61 -9.80
CA LEU A 255 2.19 7.26 -8.59
C LEU A 255 1.71 8.52 -7.85
N VAL A 256 2.60 9.50 -7.65
CA VAL A 256 2.27 10.77 -6.99
C VAL A 256 1.32 11.63 -7.86
N GLN A 257 1.44 11.58 -9.18
CA GLN A 257 0.52 12.28 -10.08
C GLN A 257 -0.88 11.66 -10.04
N ASN A 258 -0.98 10.32 -10.02
CA ASN A 258 -2.23 9.59 -9.94
C ASN A 258 -2.97 9.86 -8.62
N SER A 259 -2.26 9.92 -7.49
CA SER A 259 -2.92 10.26 -6.21
C SER A 259 -3.45 11.70 -6.19
N ARG A 260 -2.81 12.62 -6.91
CA ARG A 260 -3.28 14.00 -7.08
C ARG A 260 -4.52 14.14 -7.96
N SER A 261 -4.76 13.20 -8.89
CA SER A 261 -5.97 13.25 -9.72
C SER A 261 -7.22 12.99 -8.88
N ASP A 262 -7.11 12.12 -7.89
CA ASP A 262 -8.21 11.78 -6.98
C ASP A 262 -8.23 12.72 -5.77
N PHE A 263 -7.05 13.21 -5.32
CA PHE A 263 -6.91 14.12 -4.19
C PHE A 263 -5.91 15.24 -4.49
N ARG A 264 -6.40 16.39 -4.96
CA ARG A 264 -5.60 17.51 -5.51
C ARG A 264 -4.40 17.99 -4.65
N PHE A 265 -4.45 17.81 -3.34
CA PHE A 265 -3.41 18.23 -2.40
C PHE A 265 -2.65 17.08 -1.75
N ALA A 266 -2.90 15.84 -2.19
CA ALA A 266 -2.21 14.66 -1.72
C ALA A 266 -0.80 14.57 -2.33
N GLY A 267 0.14 14.08 -1.53
CA GLY A 267 1.45 13.65 -1.99
C GLY A 267 1.90 12.42 -1.20
N TYR A 268 2.78 11.62 -1.79
CA TYR A 268 3.39 10.49 -1.10
C TYR A 268 4.88 10.74 -0.89
N TYR A 269 5.34 10.38 0.31
CA TYR A 269 6.76 10.32 0.65
C TYR A 269 7.09 8.92 1.11
N ASP A 270 8.19 8.37 0.58
CA ASP A 270 8.69 7.07 1.01
C ASP A 270 9.16 7.16 2.47
N THR A 271 8.65 6.28 3.31
CA THR A 271 9.05 6.23 4.73
C THR A 271 10.33 5.43 4.93
N GLY A 272 10.77 4.66 3.93
CA GLY A 272 11.86 3.69 4.05
C GLY A 272 11.49 2.39 4.77
N ILE A 273 10.22 2.21 5.14
CA ILE A 273 9.71 0.93 5.66
C ILE A 273 9.09 0.15 4.51
N SER A 274 9.47 -1.12 4.38
CA SER A 274 8.90 -2.00 3.37
C SER A 274 8.76 -3.43 3.88
N ILE A 275 7.82 -4.17 3.29
CA ILE A 275 7.69 -5.62 3.47
C ILE A 275 8.06 -6.27 2.15
N VAL A 276 9.18 -6.98 2.16
CA VAL A 276 9.71 -7.69 0.99
C VAL A 276 9.04 -9.05 0.92
N LEU A 277 8.47 -9.38 -0.22
CA LEU A 277 7.70 -10.61 -0.44
C LEU A 277 8.48 -11.59 -1.31
N SER A 278 8.32 -12.87 -1.02
CA SER A 278 8.76 -13.97 -1.88
C SER A 278 7.71 -15.07 -1.93
N ALA A 279 7.67 -15.79 -3.05
CA ALA A 279 6.97 -17.07 -3.14
C ALA A 279 7.67 -18.12 -2.26
#